data_AF-A0A9W6ZMU1-F1
#
_entry.id   AF-A0A9W6ZMU1-F1
#
_cell.length_a   1.000
_cell.length_b   1.000
_cell.length_c   1.000
_cell.angle_alpha   90.00
_cell.angle_beta   90.00
_cell.angle_gamma   90.00
#
_symmetry.space_group_name_H-M   'P 1'
#
loop_
_entity.id
_entity.type
_entity.pdbx_description
1 polymer ?
#
loop_
_entity_poly.entity_id
_entity_poly.type
_entity_poly.pdbx_seq_one_letter_code
_entity_poly.pdbx_strand_id
1 'polypeptide(L)'
;MSDYGDDFADDAQDEGLVEPTPDQTLDSTPPTPGGAAQPSLAQMNSKINALQSKVTSLNSQNKSLSSKLTRSEAMIKQMQENNKKEENLGELLFEKSQELVDQASKNLDTANKLETTKQKLADVNSAAAQFREILFSGINGGVTDVDHYKNISLSDLLRLRLQEADKKAEEAVAEAKSSAAISRSAPSATETLPRQMASSGGGGEGGDDDATKAEIDGIQKLEAELTEVKTKNVKLSKQYDGMKVKLESAFEAVNRFKDIQTKVAVLSERSRNEKDLRSRTQSALSLSNKKVEALSDHIEKLMLHLKHEATSKAKAYEAKAKANKEAELLRARNNAILKKNNGRERVIVELKEGAKILEDQLRLMDEKYMELRTKLDWTRLQSERTLKKSQHEASTLRKEMAMSRKREREDMRSTSMTGL
;
A
#
# COMPACT_ATOMS: atom_id res chain seq x y z
N MET A 1 -2.02 -40.16 -11.93
CA MET A 1 -0.85 -40.66 -11.18
C MET A 1 -0.87 -39.97 -9.84
N SER A 2 -1.47 -40.63 -8.86
CA SER A 2 -1.60 -40.20 -7.47
C SER A 2 -1.32 -41.42 -6.63
N ASP A 3 -0.13 -41.48 -6.05
CA ASP A 3 0.35 -42.56 -5.21
C ASP A 3 1.38 -41.97 -4.24
N TYR A 4 1.60 -42.65 -3.12
CA TYR A 4 2.35 -42.23 -1.91
C TYR A 4 1.68 -41.21 -0.99
N GLY A 5 1.53 -41.59 0.28
CA GLY A 5 1.43 -40.62 1.38
C GLY A 5 0.74 -41.04 2.69
N ASP A 6 0.38 -42.31 2.91
CA ASP A 6 -0.30 -42.74 4.15
C ASP A 6 0.50 -43.86 4.84
N ASP A 7 1.41 -43.48 5.73
CA ASP A 7 2.17 -44.38 6.62
C ASP A 7 2.83 -43.57 7.75
N PHE A 8 2.06 -43.28 8.81
CA PHE A 8 2.60 -42.93 10.14
C PHE A 8 1.65 -43.45 11.22
N ALA A 9 1.94 -44.66 11.70
CA ALA A 9 1.26 -45.24 12.85
C ALA A 9 1.80 -44.63 14.16
N ASP A 10 0.90 -44.12 15.00
CA ASP A 10 1.23 -43.68 16.37
C ASP A 10 1.40 -44.89 17.30
N ASP A 11 2.65 -45.23 17.65
CA ASP A 11 2.94 -46.13 18.76
C ASP A 11 2.84 -45.37 20.09
N ALA A 12 1.69 -45.47 20.75
CA ALA A 12 1.45 -44.92 22.08
C ALA A 12 1.38 -46.06 23.13
N GLN A 13 2.53 -46.46 23.68
CA GLN A 13 2.57 -47.34 24.85
C GLN A 13 2.61 -46.53 26.16
N ASP A 14 1.59 -46.75 26.98
CA ASP A 14 1.33 -46.09 28.25
C ASP A 14 1.95 -46.92 29.40
N GLU A 15 3.16 -46.56 29.81
CA GLU A 15 3.89 -47.20 30.93
C GLU A 15 3.41 -46.64 32.28
N GLY A 16 2.43 -47.32 32.88
CA GLY A 16 1.85 -46.95 34.17
C GLY A 16 2.83 -47.08 35.34
N LEU A 17 3.19 -45.93 35.94
CA LEU A 17 3.98 -45.87 37.18
C LEU A 17 3.16 -46.29 38.40
N VAL A 18 3.46 -47.48 38.94
CA VAL A 18 2.90 -47.96 40.21
C VAL A 18 3.78 -47.50 41.39
N GLU A 19 3.24 -46.66 42.26
CA GLU A 19 3.86 -46.32 43.55
C GLU A 19 3.63 -47.44 44.59
N PRO A 20 4.66 -47.88 45.33
CA PRO A 20 4.49 -48.77 46.48
C PRO A 20 4.36 -47.97 47.80
N THR A 21 3.21 -48.08 48.45
CA THR A 21 3.00 -47.63 49.84
C THR A 21 3.78 -48.48 50.84
N PRO A 22 4.45 -47.89 51.85
CA PRO A 22 5.09 -48.64 52.93
C PRO A 22 4.10 -48.90 54.08
N ASP A 23 3.64 -50.14 54.22
CA ASP A 23 2.85 -50.57 55.39
C ASP A 23 3.75 -50.84 56.59
N GLN A 24 3.40 -50.31 57.76
CA GLN A 24 4.16 -50.43 59.01
C GLN A 24 3.41 -51.32 60.02
N THR A 25 3.66 -52.62 59.99
CA THR A 25 3.27 -53.53 61.07
C THR A 25 4.39 -53.67 62.10
N LEU A 26 4.27 -52.88 63.18
CA LEU A 26 5.00 -53.12 64.42
C LEU A 26 4.38 -54.32 65.13
N ASP A 27 5.11 -55.44 65.22
CA ASP A 27 4.84 -56.47 66.22
C ASP A 27 6.11 -56.78 67.01
N SER A 28 5.94 -57.13 68.28
CA SER A 28 6.96 -56.97 69.32
C SER A 28 6.97 -58.13 70.31
N THR A 29 8.04 -58.95 70.25
CA THR A 29 8.39 -59.91 71.30
C THR A 29 9.91 -59.98 71.49
N PRO A 30 10.43 -59.97 72.73
CA PRO A 30 11.87 -60.01 73.02
C PRO A 30 12.39 -61.42 73.30
N PRO A 31 13.71 -61.64 73.12
CA PRO A 31 14.43 -62.60 73.96
C PRO A 31 15.67 -61.99 74.66
N THR A 32 15.67 -62.22 75.98
CA THR A 32 16.71 -62.38 77.00
C THR A 32 18.19 -62.48 76.56
N PRO A 33 19.17 -61.95 77.33
CA PRO A 33 20.56 -61.84 76.92
C PRO A 33 21.41 -63.10 77.20
N GLY A 34 22.40 -63.37 76.35
CA GLY A 34 23.47 -64.33 76.63
C GLY A 34 24.34 -64.65 75.41
N GLY A 35 25.66 -64.72 75.61
CA GLY A 35 26.60 -65.27 74.63
C GLY A 35 27.38 -64.22 73.83
N ALA A 36 28.55 -63.84 74.33
CA ALA A 36 29.61 -63.22 73.52
C ALA A 36 30.24 -64.28 72.60
N ALA A 37 29.51 -64.70 71.57
CA ALA A 37 30.06 -65.52 70.49
C ALA A 37 30.77 -64.61 69.47
N GLN A 38 32.01 -64.94 69.12
CA GLN A 38 32.67 -64.30 67.98
C GLN A 38 31.80 -64.49 66.72
N PRO A 39 31.58 -63.45 65.90
CA PRO A 39 30.78 -63.59 64.69
C PRO A 39 31.44 -64.63 63.79
N SER A 40 30.74 -65.72 63.52
CA SER A 40 31.29 -66.79 62.70
C SER A 40 31.64 -66.23 61.31
N LEU A 41 32.68 -66.78 60.69
CA LEU A 41 33.21 -66.27 59.42
C LEU A 41 32.13 -66.24 58.31
N ALA A 42 31.12 -67.11 58.41
CA ALA A 42 29.90 -67.11 57.60
C ALA A 42 29.02 -65.85 57.79
N GLN A 43 28.86 -65.34 59.02
CA GLN A 43 28.11 -64.11 59.27
C GLN A 43 28.82 -62.87 58.69
N MET A 44 30.15 -62.82 58.75
CA MET A 44 30.92 -61.76 58.08
C MET A 44 30.80 -61.87 56.55
N ASN A 45 30.93 -63.06 55.97
CA ASN A 45 30.77 -63.25 54.52
C ASN A 45 29.35 -62.89 54.04
N SER A 46 28.29 -63.22 54.80
CA SER A 46 26.93 -62.81 54.45
C SER A 46 26.75 -61.29 54.45
N LYS A 47 27.36 -60.57 55.42
CA LYS A 47 27.37 -59.10 55.46
C LYS A 47 28.19 -58.51 54.31
N ILE A 48 29.33 -59.09 53.95
CA ILE A 48 30.14 -58.65 52.80
C ILE A 48 29.33 -58.78 51.51
N ASN A 49 28.65 -59.92 51.29
CA ASN A 49 27.83 -60.13 50.10
C ASN A 49 26.63 -59.16 50.04
N ALA A 50 25.98 -58.90 51.19
CA ALA A 50 24.88 -57.93 51.28
C ALA A 50 25.35 -56.47 51.07
N LEU A 51 26.57 -56.12 51.49
CA LEU A 51 27.17 -54.82 51.20
C LEU A 51 27.57 -54.71 49.72
N GLN A 52 28.10 -55.78 49.12
CA GLN A 52 28.42 -55.81 47.69
C GLN A 52 27.17 -55.65 46.81
N SER A 53 26.07 -56.34 47.12
CA SER A 53 24.80 -56.18 46.38
C SER A 53 24.20 -54.78 46.57
N LYS A 54 24.34 -54.18 47.77
CA LYS A 54 23.95 -52.78 48.00
C LYS A 54 24.82 -51.80 47.21
N VAL A 55 26.13 -52.04 47.11
CA VAL A 55 27.05 -51.20 46.30
C VAL A 55 26.74 -51.31 44.81
N THR A 56 26.47 -52.50 44.27
CA THR A 56 26.09 -52.63 42.85
C THR A 56 24.73 -52.00 42.54
N SER A 57 23.75 -52.13 43.44
CA SER A 57 22.45 -51.44 43.36
C SER A 57 22.59 -49.92 43.39
N LEU A 58 23.35 -49.37 44.34
CA LEU A 58 23.60 -47.92 44.40
C LEU A 58 24.38 -47.41 43.18
N ASN A 59 25.30 -48.20 42.64
CA ASN A 59 26.04 -47.84 41.43
C ASN A 59 25.15 -47.83 40.18
N SER A 60 24.20 -48.78 40.05
CA SER A 60 23.23 -48.77 38.95
C SER A 60 22.23 -47.60 39.09
N GLN A 61 21.81 -47.28 40.32
CA GLN A 61 20.98 -46.11 40.62
C GLN A 61 21.72 -44.79 40.28
N ASN A 62 22.99 -44.65 40.68
CA ASN A 62 23.81 -43.48 40.34
C ASN A 62 24.00 -43.34 38.82
N LYS A 63 24.18 -44.45 38.09
CA LYS A 63 24.26 -44.42 36.61
C LYS A 63 22.93 -43.96 35.97
N SER A 64 21.78 -44.39 36.53
CA SER A 64 20.46 -43.91 36.09
C SER A 64 20.24 -42.43 36.41
N LEU A 65 20.62 -41.97 37.60
CA LEU A 65 20.52 -40.56 38.00
C LEU A 65 21.44 -39.67 37.15
N SER A 66 22.65 -40.13 36.83
CA SER A 66 23.57 -39.42 35.93
C SER A 66 23.00 -39.27 34.52
N SER A 67 22.36 -40.31 33.95
CA SER A 67 21.70 -40.20 32.63
C SER A 67 20.43 -39.35 32.63
N LYS A 68 19.71 -39.29 33.76
CA LYS A 68 18.60 -38.35 33.96
C LYS A 68 19.10 -36.90 34.06
N LEU A 69 20.20 -36.65 34.77
CA LEU A 69 20.81 -35.34 34.92
C LEU A 69 21.25 -34.78 33.56
N THR A 70 22.04 -35.53 32.78
CA THR A 70 22.49 -35.08 31.45
C THR A 70 21.33 -34.83 30.48
N ARG A 71 20.25 -35.63 30.55
CA ARG A 71 19.01 -35.37 29.79
C ARG A 71 18.32 -34.07 30.22
N SER A 72 18.29 -33.77 31.52
CA SER A 72 17.73 -32.51 32.03
C SER A 72 18.57 -31.28 31.67
N GLU A 73 19.90 -31.39 31.71
CA GLU A 73 20.84 -30.34 31.28
C GLU A 73 20.67 -30.03 29.79
N ALA A 74 20.53 -31.05 28.94
CA ALA A 74 20.25 -30.88 27.52
C ALA A 74 18.90 -30.17 27.27
N MET A 75 17.86 -30.51 28.04
CA MET A 75 16.55 -29.87 27.95
C MET A 75 16.58 -28.39 28.41
N ILE A 76 17.30 -28.09 29.49
CA ILE A 76 17.52 -26.71 29.97
C ILE A 76 18.25 -25.89 28.90
N LYS A 77 19.31 -26.45 28.28
CA LYS A 77 20.04 -25.78 27.19
C LYS A 77 19.13 -25.53 25.98
N GLN A 78 18.29 -26.49 25.60
CA GLN A 78 17.32 -26.33 24.51
C GLN A 78 16.28 -25.24 24.83
N MET A 79 15.80 -25.15 26.07
CA MET A 79 14.92 -24.06 26.52
C MET A 79 15.63 -22.70 26.44
N GLN A 80 16.89 -22.60 26.88
CA GLN A 80 17.66 -21.36 26.78
C GLN A 80 17.90 -20.92 25.32
N GLU A 81 18.12 -21.85 24.40
CA GLU A 81 18.22 -21.56 22.97
C GLU A 81 16.87 -21.14 22.35
N ASN A 82 15.75 -21.66 22.85
CA ASN A 82 14.43 -21.24 22.41
C ASN A 82 14.06 -19.84 22.94
N ASN A 83 14.31 -19.55 24.23
CA ASN A 83 14.10 -18.20 24.79
C ASN A 83 14.88 -17.14 24.00
N LYS A 84 16.15 -17.40 23.63
CA LYS A 84 16.94 -16.48 22.80
C LYS A 84 16.34 -16.26 21.39
N LYS A 85 15.68 -17.28 20.83
CA LYS A 85 14.96 -17.12 19.54
C LYS A 85 13.68 -16.29 19.72
N GLU A 86 12.99 -16.43 20.84
CA GLU A 86 11.83 -15.61 21.19
C GLU A 86 12.21 -14.16 21.46
N GLU A 87 13.32 -13.89 22.14
CA GLU A 87 13.90 -12.55 22.31
C GLU A 87 14.22 -11.90 20.95
N ASN A 88 14.98 -12.60 20.09
CA ASN A 88 15.28 -12.13 18.73
C ASN A 88 14.01 -11.91 17.88
N LEU A 89 12.97 -12.72 18.06
CA LEU A 89 11.69 -12.54 17.37
C LEU A 89 10.94 -11.31 17.89
N GLY A 90 11.06 -11.01 19.19
CA GLY A 90 10.54 -9.80 19.82
C GLY A 90 11.20 -8.52 19.27
N GLU A 91 12.53 -8.50 19.17
CA GLU A 91 13.28 -7.41 18.51
C GLU A 91 12.85 -7.27 17.03
N LEU A 92 12.79 -8.40 16.32
CA LEU A 92 12.11 -8.66 15.04
C LEU A 92 10.83 -7.82 14.85
N LEU A 93 9.89 -8.10 15.74
CA LEU A 93 8.53 -7.63 15.69
C LEU A 93 8.45 -6.14 16.08
N PHE A 94 9.31 -5.68 16.99
CA PHE A 94 9.46 -4.27 17.35
C PHE A 94 10.00 -3.44 16.18
N GLU A 95 11.07 -3.89 15.50
CA GLU A 95 11.62 -3.21 14.32
C GLU A 95 10.56 -3.08 13.21
N LYS A 96 9.83 -4.16 12.92
CA LYS A 96 8.74 -4.12 11.91
C LYS A 96 7.54 -3.29 12.35
N SER A 97 7.24 -3.21 13.64
CA SER A 97 6.27 -2.27 14.18
C SER A 97 6.71 -0.82 13.94
N GLN A 98 7.98 -0.49 14.19
CA GLN A 98 8.52 0.86 13.96
C GLN A 98 8.51 1.23 12.48
N GLU A 99 8.91 0.32 11.58
CA GLU A 99 8.81 0.53 10.12
C GLU A 99 7.37 0.84 9.67
N LEU A 100 6.37 0.15 10.23
CA LEU A 100 4.95 0.38 9.91
C LEU A 100 4.46 1.75 10.41
N VAL A 101 4.90 2.19 11.60
CA VAL A 101 4.60 3.53 12.13
C VAL A 101 5.22 4.62 11.24
N ASP A 102 6.49 4.46 10.83
CA ASP A 102 7.17 5.39 9.93
C ASP A 102 6.50 5.46 8.54
N GLN A 103 6.04 4.32 8.02
CA GLN A 103 5.27 4.27 6.77
C GLN A 103 3.89 4.92 6.91
N ALA A 104 3.20 4.69 8.03
CA ALA A 104 1.92 5.35 8.33
C ALA A 104 2.08 6.88 8.44
N SER A 105 3.16 7.36 9.08
CA SER A 105 3.49 8.79 9.15
C SER A 105 3.73 9.38 7.76
N LYS A 106 4.52 8.72 6.90
CA LYS A 106 4.76 9.15 5.51
C LYS A 106 3.47 9.17 4.65
N ASN A 107 2.57 8.21 4.89
CA ASN A 107 1.26 8.18 4.24
C ASN A 107 0.35 9.32 4.73
N LEU A 108 0.39 9.67 6.02
CA LEU A 108 -0.34 10.82 6.56
C LEU A 108 0.19 12.15 5.98
N ASP A 109 1.51 12.32 5.90
CA ASP A 109 2.14 13.49 5.29
C ASP A 109 1.79 13.66 3.81
N THR A 110 1.75 12.56 3.05
CA THR A 110 1.36 12.61 1.63
C THR A 110 -0.14 12.87 1.45
N ALA A 111 -1.00 12.33 2.31
CA ALA A 111 -2.42 12.67 2.35
C ALA A 111 -2.65 14.16 2.67
N ASN A 112 -1.97 14.69 3.69
CA ASN A 112 -2.02 16.12 4.04
C ASN A 112 -1.55 17.00 2.89
N LYS A 113 -0.43 16.67 2.24
CA LYS A 113 0.04 17.38 1.03
C LYS A 113 -1.00 17.36 -0.08
N LEU A 114 -1.60 16.19 -0.36
CA LEU A 114 -2.64 16.03 -1.37
C LEU A 114 -3.91 16.83 -1.07
N GLU A 115 -4.27 16.98 0.21
CA GLU A 115 -5.40 17.83 0.61
C GLU A 115 -5.06 19.33 0.44
N THR A 116 -3.85 19.76 0.81
CA THR A 116 -3.43 21.15 0.55
C THR A 116 -3.32 21.49 -0.94
N THR A 117 -2.98 20.54 -1.82
CA THR A 117 -2.94 20.78 -3.27
C THR A 117 -4.34 20.78 -3.88
N LYS A 118 -5.27 19.94 -3.41
CA LYS A 118 -6.69 20.04 -3.76
C LYS A 118 -7.28 21.39 -3.38
N GLN A 119 -7.04 21.86 -2.15
CA GLN A 119 -7.54 23.16 -1.71
C GLN A 119 -7.01 24.28 -2.61
N LYS A 120 -5.69 24.34 -2.83
CA LYS A 120 -5.08 25.30 -3.77
C LYS A 120 -5.65 25.23 -5.19
N LEU A 121 -5.97 24.03 -5.67
CA LEU A 121 -6.59 23.84 -7.00
C LEU A 121 -8.05 24.31 -7.02
N ALA A 122 -8.81 24.13 -5.92
CA ALA A 122 -10.15 24.70 -5.76
C ALA A 122 -10.09 26.23 -5.70
N ASP A 123 -9.15 26.80 -4.94
CA ASP A 123 -8.94 28.26 -4.84
C ASP A 123 -8.58 28.86 -6.20
N VAL A 124 -7.64 28.24 -6.94
CA VAL A 124 -7.25 28.67 -8.30
C VAL A 124 -8.40 28.53 -9.29
N ASN A 125 -9.20 27.47 -9.22
CA ASN A 125 -10.39 27.32 -10.07
C ASN A 125 -11.47 28.37 -9.74
N SER A 126 -11.65 28.72 -8.46
CA SER A 126 -12.56 29.79 -8.04
C SER A 126 -12.09 31.15 -8.55
N ALA A 127 -10.81 31.47 -8.38
CA ALA A 127 -10.20 32.69 -8.91
C ALA A 127 -10.30 32.77 -10.45
N ALA A 128 -10.06 31.66 -11.16
CA ALA A 128 -10.20 31.58 -12.61
C ALA A 128 -11.67 31.76 -13.07
N ALA A 129 -12.64 31.26 -12.30
CA ALA A 129 -14.06 31.47 -12.57
C ALA A 129 -14.47 32.94 -12.37
N GLN A 130 -14.06 33.58 -11.27
CA GLN A 130 -14.27 35.02 -11.03
C GLN A 130 -13.63 35.87 -12.14
N PHE A 131 -12.39 35.54 -12.55
CA PHE A 131 -11.70 36.26 -13.63
C PHE A 131 -12.43 36.10 -14.97
N ARG A 132 -13.02 34.93 -15.23
CA ARG A 132 -13.90 34.69 -16.38
C ARG A 132 -15.13 35.58 -16.34
N GLU A 133 -15.82 35.62 -15.21
CA GLU A 133 -17.04 36.42 -15.01
C GLU A 133 -16.77 37.91 -15.27
N ILE A 134 -15.65 38.45 -14.76
CA ILE A 134 -15.19 39.83 -15.02
C ILE A 134 -14.90 40.06 -16.52
N LEU A 135 -14.27 39.10 -17.20
CA LEU A 135 -14.01 39.22 -18.65
C LEU A 135 -15.31 39.19 -19.46
N PHE A 136 -16.26 38.31 -19.13
CA PHE A 136 -17.58 38.24 -19.78
C PHE A 136 -18.47 39.45 -19.50
N SER A 137 -18.44 40.01 -18.28
CA SER A 137 -19.19 41.24 -17.97
C SER A 137 -18.68 42.44 -18.77
N GLY A 138 -17.38 42.45 -19.11
CA GLY A 138 -16.78 43.45 -19.96
C GLY A 138 -17.09 43.31 -21.45
N ILE A 139 -17.36 42.08 -21.93
CA ILE A 139 -17.55 41.78 -23.36
C ILE A 139 -19.01 41.99 -23.77
N ASN A 140 -19.23 42.83 -24.77
CA ASN A 140 -20.50 43.11 -25.46
C ASN A 140 -21.72 43.34 -24.55
N GLY A 141 -21.55 44.07 -23.45
CA GLY A 141 -22.64 44.49 -22.57
C GLY A 141 -23.03 43.48 -21.49
N GLY A 142 -22.23 42.41 -21.32
CA GLY A 142 -22.44 41.40 -20.30
C GLY A 142 -23.19 40.18 -20.84
N VAL A 143 -22.43 39.14 -21.18
CA VAL A 143 -23.00 37.83 -21.54
C VAL A 143 -23.61 37.21 -20.28
N THR A 144 -24.95 37.04 -20.28
CA THR A 144 -25.71 36.57 -19.11
C THR A 144 -25.55 35.09 -18.79
N ASP A 145 -24.97 34.30 -19.70
CA ASP A 145 -24.81 32.85 -19.54
C ASP A 145 -23.35 32.44 -19.76
N VAL A 146 -22.58 32.48 -18.66
CA VAL A 146 -21.15 32.12 -18.60
C VAL A 146 -20.93 30.62 -18.86
N ASP A 147 -21.94 29.78 -18.61
CA ASP A 147 -21.84 28.33 -18.65
C ASP A 147 -21.68 27.78 -20.08
N HIS A 148 -22.36 28.40 -21.05
CA HIS A 148 -22.20 28.10 -22.48
C HIS A 148 -20.77 28.28 -23.01
N TYR A 149 -19.94 29.05 -22.31
CA TYR A 149 -18.57 29.39 -22.73
C TYR A 149 -17.49 28.79 -21.83
N LYS A 150 -17.84 27.78 -21.00
CA LYS A 150 -16.90 27.05 -20.12
C LYS A 150 -15.68 26.44 -20.82
N ASN A 151 -15.71 26.29 -22.15
CA ASN A 151 -14.66 25.68 -22.96
C ASN A 151 -13.64 26.69 -23.54
N ILE A 152 -13.91 28.00 -23.50
CA ILE A 152 -13.04 29.03 -24.11
C ILE A 152 -11.84 29.33 -23.20
N SER A 153 -10.62 29.35 -23.73
CA SER A 153 -9.43 29.61 -22.89
C SER A 153 -9.46 31.03 -22.30
N LEU A 154 -8.91 31.18 -21.09
CA LEU A 154 -8.85 32.47 -20.39
C LEU A 154 -8.01 33.50 -21.18
N SER A 155 -7.01 33.02 -21.92
CA SER A 155 -6.21 33.78 -22.89
C SER A 155 -7.03 34.31 -24.08
N ASP A 156 -7.93 33.50 -24.65
CA ASP A 156 -8.78 33.93 -25.76
C ASP A 156 -9.81 34.95 -25.31
N LEU A 157 -10.39 34.76 -24.12
CA LEU A 157 -11.26 35.72 -23.46
C LEU A 157 -10.58 37.07 -23.23
N LEU A 158 -9.33 37.05 -22.73
CA LEU A 158 -8.56 38.27 -22.52
C LEU A 158 -8.22 38.96 -23.85
N ARG A 159 -7.95 38.19 -24.92
CA ARG A 159 -7.73 38.72 -26.28
C ARG A 159 -9.00 39.35 -26.86
N LEU A 160 -10.16 38.72 -26.70
CA LEU A 160 -11.46 39.26 -27.11
C LEU A 160 -11.79 40.55 -26.35
N ARG A 161 -11.50 40.58 -25.04
CA ARG A 161 -11.70 41.77 -24.20
C ARG A 161 -10.86 42.95 -24.66
N LEU A 162 -9.58 42.73 -24.98
CA LEU A 162 -8.68 43.73 -25.56
C LEU A 162 -9.20 44.23 -26.92
N GLN A 163 -9.55 43.31 -27.82
CA GLN A 163 -10.06 43.66 -29.15
C GLN A 163 -11.36 44.48 -29.09
N GLU A 164 -12.21 44.28 -28.08
CA GLU A 164 -13.39 45.12 -27.87
C GLU A 164 -13.05 46.48 -27.24
N ALA A 165 -12.06 46.55 -26.34
CA ALA A 165 -11.57 47.82 -25.80
C ALA A 165 -10.98 48.69 -26.92
N ASP A 166 -10.21 48.09 -27.83
CA ASP A 166 -9.67 48.77 -29.03
C ASP A 166 -10.80 49.28 -29.94
N LYS A 167 -11.82 48.44 -30.22
CA LYS A 167 -13.00 48.86 -31.00
C LYS A 167 -13.77 50.00 -30.35
N LYS A 168 -14.02 49.95 -29.04
CA LYS A 168 -14.70 51.03 -28.31
C LYS A 168 -13.89 52.33 -28.31
N ALA A 169 -12.56 52.24 -28.30
CA ALA A 169 -11.69 53.40 -28.48
C ALA A 169 -11.76 53.96 -29.91
N GLU A 170 -11.77 53.11 -30.94
CA GLU A 170 -11.95 53.54 -32.34
C GLU A 170 -13.33 54.16 -32.58
N GLU A 171 -14.40 53.57 -32.04
CA GLU A 171 -15.78 54.09 -32.10
C GLU A 171 -15.88 55.45 -31.40
N ALA A 172 -15.33 55.61 -30.19
CA ALA A 172 -15.30 56.90 -29.50
C ALA A 172 -14.50 57.98 -30.26
N VAL A 173 -13.41 57.60 -30.95
CA VAL A 173 -12.65 58.51 -31.82
C VAL A 173 -13.42 58.84 -33.11
N ALA A 174 -14.20 57.90 -33.65
CA ALA A 174 -15.07 58.13 -34.80
C ALA A 174 -16.25 59.05 -34.45
N GLU A 175 -16.83 58.90 -33.25
CA GLU A 175 -17.92 59.73 -32.72
C GLU A 175 -17.43 61.15 -32.34
N ALA A 176 -16.21 61.27 -31.81
CA ALA A 176 -15.52 62.55 -31.65
C ALA A 176 -15.21 63.25 -32.99
N LYS A 177 -14.95 62.48 -34.06
CA LYS A 177 -14.76 63.02 -35.42
C LYS A 177 -16.08 63.40 -36.11
N SER A 178 -17.15 62.63 -35.92
CA SER A 178 -18.46 62.95 -36.51
C SER A 178 -19.09 64.18 -35.86
N SER A 179 -18.94 64.34 -34.54
CA SER A 179 -19.34 65.56 -33.82
C SER A 179 -18.49 66.79 -34.19
N ALA A 180 -17.20 66.61 -34.51
CA ALA A 180 -16.36 67.69 -35.05
C ALA A 180 -16.67 68.06 -36.52
N ALA A 181 -17.25 67.14 -37.32
CA ALA A 181 -17.49 67.34 -38.75
C ALA A 181 -18.72 68.20 -39.10
N ILE A 182 -19.60 68.51 -38.14
CA ILE A 182 -20.83 69.29 -38.37
C ILE A 182 -20.56 70.81 -38.46
N SER A 183 -19.32 71.27 -38.25
CA SER A 183 -18.97 72.70 -38.25
C SER A 183 -17.82 73.07 -39.21
N ARG A 184 -18.04 72.92 -40.52
CA ARG A 184 -17.36 73.72 -41.58
C ARG A 184 -18.06 73.59 -42.94
N SER A 185 -18.56 74.72 -43.43
CA SER A 185 -19.25 74.88 -44.70
C SER A 185 -18.38 75.52 -45.80
N ALA A 186 -18.79 75.32 -47.05
CA ALA A 186 -18.56 76.15 -48.25
C ALA A 186 -17.40 75.76 -49.23
N PRO A 187 -17.54 76.10 -50.55
CA PRO A 187 -16.86 75.39 -51.65
C PRO A 187 -16.00 76.28 -52.59
N SER A 188 -15.38 75.70 -53.63
CA SER A 188 -14.98 76.42 -54.85
C SER A 188 -14.83 75.50 -56.08
N ALA A 189 -14.99 76.06 -57.28
CA ALA A 189 -14.95 75.38 -58.60
C ALA A 189 -13.81 75.92 -59.50
N THR A 190 -13.59 75.25 -60.66
CA THR A 190 -12.98 75.63 -61.98
C THR A 190 -12.33 74.36 -62.58
N GLU A 191 -12.60 73.82 -63.79
CA GLU A 191 -12.91 74.32 -65.14
C GLU A 191 -11.68 74.68 -66.02
N THR A 192 -11.40 73.90 -67.08
CA THR A 192 -11.14 74.32 -68.49
C THR A 192 -10.59 73.17 -69.39
N LEU A 193 -10.78 73.27 -70.72
CA LEU A 193 -10.41 72.28 -71.77
C LEU A 193 -9.35 72.86 -72.79
N PRO A 194 -9.31 72.58 -74.12
CA PRO A 194 -8.13 71.97 -74.77
C PRO A 194 -7.60 72.72 -76.03
N ARG A 195 -6.67 72.16 -76.84
CA ARG A 195 -6.50 72.60 -78.25
C ARG A 195 -5.80 71.63 -79.23
N GLN A 196 -6.22 71.72 -80.51
CA GLN A 196 -5.62 71.17 -81.75
C GLN A 196 -5.01 72.30 -82.64
N MET A 197 -4.37 71.94 -83.78
CA MET A 197 -3.97 72.69 -85.02
C MET A 197 -2.49 72.43 -85.39
N ALA A 198 -1.99 72.18 -86.62
CA ALA A 198 -2.50 71.99 -88.01
C ALA A 198 -2.34 73.14 -89.05
N SER A 199 -1.80 72.74 -90.23
CA SER A 199 -1.94 73.34 -91.59
C SER A 199 -1.07 74.54 -92.08
N SER A 200 -0.92 74.60 -93.43
CA SER A 200 -0.44 75.69 -94.33
C SER A 200 1.05 76.11 -94.32
N GLY A 201 1.69 76.62 -95.41
CA GLY A 201 1.34 76.70 -96.84
C GLY A 201 1.39 78.11 -97.50
N GLY A 202 2.18 78.31 -98.58
CA GLY A 202 1.91 79.26 -99.69
C GLY A 202 2.80 80.52 -99.96
N GLY A 203 3.12 80.78 -101.25
CA GLY A 203 3.50 82.08 -101.90
C GLY A 203 4.93 82.64 -101.67
N GLY A 204 5.60 83.43 -102.53
CA GLY A 204 5.43 84.03 -103.89
C GLY A 204 6.48 85.19 -104.02
N GLU A 205 7.28 85.46 -105.05
CA GLU A 205 7.12 85.74 -106.51
C GLU A 205 7.67 87.18 -106.83
N GLY A 206 8.40 87.36 -107.95
CA GLY A 206 8.93 88.65 -108.49
C GLY A 206 10.35 89.07 -108.04
N GLY A 207 11.23 89.67 -108.87
CA GLY A 207 11.19 90.04 -110.30
C GLY A 207 12.56 90.56 -110.81
N ASP A 208 12.73 90.73 -112.12
CA ASP A 208 14.01 91.03 -112.82
C ASP A 208 14.65 92.41 -112.52
N ASP A 209 15.98 92.52 -112.69
CA ASP A 209 16.55 93.37 -113.76
C ASP A 209 18.05 93.08 -114.07
N ASP A 210 18.47 93.44 -115.29
CA ASP A 210 19.70 93.01 -115.99
C ASP A 210 21.01 93.74 -115.59
N ALA A 211 22.07 92.98 -115.27
CA ALA A 211 23.43 93.10 -115.84
C ALA A 211 24.52 92.44 -114.96
N THR A 212 25.11 91.31 -115.41
CA THR A 212 26.56 90.92 -115.34
C THR A 212 26.76 89.41 -115.57
N LYS A 213 26.93 89.03 -116.85
CA LYS A 213 27.03 87.64 -117.34
C LYS A 213 28.31 86.87 -116.93
N ALA A 214 29.01 87.32 -115.89
CA ALA A 214 30.18 86.66 -115.29
C ALA A 214 30.00 86.42 -113.76
N GLU A 215 29.12 87.19 -113.10
CA GLU A 215 28.69 86.90 -111.73
C GLU A 215 27.63 85.79 -111.70
N ILE A 216 26.78 85.68 -112.73
CA ILE A 216 25.68 84.70 -112.78
C ILE A 216 26.18 83.24 -112.73
N ASP A 217 27.28 82.88 -113.41
CA ASP A 217 27.88 81.53 -113.30
C ASP A 217 28.49 81.26 -111.91
N GLY A 218 28.96 82.32 -111.23
CA GLY A 218 29.43 82.26 -109.85
C GLY A 218 28.26 82.09 -108.87
N ILE A 219 27.18 82.85 -109.07
CA ILE A 219 25.94 82.79 -108.28
C ILE A 219 25.28 81.43 -108.47
N GLN A 220 25.15 80.90 -109.69
CA GLN A 220 24.60 79.56 -109.93
C GLN A 220 25.45 78.45 -109.30
N LYS A 221 26.79 78.58 -109.29
CA LYS A 221 27.66 77.66 -108.53
C LYS A 221 27.45 77.81 -107.02
N LEU A 222 27.37 79.02 -106.51
CA LEU A 222 27.08 79.29 -105.09
C LEU A 222 25.68 78.83 -104.69
N GLU A 223 24.69 78.86 -105.58
CA GLU A 223 23.34 78.32 -105.37
C GLU A 223 23.33 76.79 -105.43
N ALA A 224 24.11 76.18 -106.33
CA ALA A 224 24.34 74.74 -106.37
C ALA A 224 25.05 74.26 -105.09
N GLU A 225 26.09 74.97 -104.63
CA GLU A 225 26.77 74.71 -103.36
C GLU A 225 25.84 74.98 -102.16
N LEU A 226 25.02 76.03 -102.18
CA LEU A 226 24.06 76.35 -101.11
C LEU A 226 22.95 75.30 -101.03
N THR A 227 22.48 74.78 -102.17
CA THR A 227 21.49 73.68 -102.21
C THR A 227 22.13 72.34 -101.84
N GLU A 228 23.39 72.09 -102.20
CA GLU A 228 24.15 70.93 -101.72
C GLU A 228 24.39 71.01 -100.21
N VAL A 229 24.75 72.18 -99.66
CA VAL A 229 24.90 72.43 -98.23
C VAL A 229 23.57 72.32 -97.51
N LYS A 230 22.47 72.86 -98.05
CA LYS A 230 21.11 72.69 -97.49
C LYS A 230 20.70 71.22 -97.46
N THR A 231 20.94 70.46 -98.54
CA THR A 231 20.60 69.02 -98.57
C THR A 231 21.52 68.18 -97.68
N LYS A 232 22.82 68.51 -97.56
CA LYS A 232 23.74 67.96 -96.56
C LYS A 232 23.25 68.26 -95.14
N ASN A 233 22.86 69.49 -94.85
CA ASN A 233 22.37 69.91 -93.53
C ASN A 233 21.03 69.22 -93.17
N VAL A 234 20.10 69.08 -94.12
CA VAL A 234 18.86 68.28 -93.92
C VAL A 234 19.17 66.80 -93.70
N LYS A 235 20.16 66.22 -94.40
CA LYS A 235 20.62 64.83 -94.15
C LYS A 235 21.26 64.68 -92.77
N LEU A 236 22.10 65.63 -92.37
CA LEU A 236 22.73 65.70 -91.04
C LEU A 236 21.69 65.87 -89.93
N SER A 237 20.70 66.75 -90.09
CA SER A 237 19.57 66.90 -89.15
C SER A 237 18.79 65.60 -89.02
N LYS A 238 18.41 64.96 -90.14
CA LYS A 238 17.70 63.66 -90.10
C LYS A 238 18.55 62.55 -89.45
N GLN A 239 19.87 62.56 -89.63
CA GLN A 239 20.77 61.64 -88.93
C GLN A 239 20.86 61.96 -87.43
N TYR A 240 20.93 63.24 -87.06
CA TYR A 240 20.94 63.70 -85.68
C TYR A 240 19.63 63.33 -84.96
N ASP A 241 18.48 63.64 -85.54
CA ASP A 241 17.16 63.28 -85.01
C ASP A 241 17.00 61.75 -84.91
N GLY A 242 17.43 61.02 -85.93
CA GLY A 242 17.45 59.55 -85.93
C GLY A 242 18.37 58.94 -84.87
N MET A 243 19.49 59.59 -84.55
CA MET A 243 20.37 59.18 -83.44
C MET A 243 19.81 59.60 -82.08
N LYS A 244 19.14 60.75 -81.99
CA LYS A 244 18.45 61.20 -80.77
C LYS A 244 17.34 60.24 -80.37
N VAL A 245 16.45 59.85 -81.29
CA VAL A 245 15.39 58.86 -81.04
C VAL A 245 15.97 57.49 -80.63
N LYS A 246 17.08 57.07 -81.25
CA LYS A 246 17.79 55.83 -80.83
C LYS A 246 18.38 55.95 -79.44
N LEU A 247 18.92 57.11 -79.07
CA LEU A 247 19.49 57.37 -77.75
C LEU A 247 18.40 57.39 -76.67
N GLU A 248 17.27 58.06 -76.93
CA GLU A 248 16.09 58.07 -76.06
C GLU A 248 15.54 56.65 -75.85
N SER A 249 15.39 55.87 -76.94
CA SER A 249 14.98 54.46 -76.87
C SER A 249 15.99 53.58 -76.09
N ALA A 250 17.30 53.83 -76.24
CA ALA A 250 18.32 53.15 -75.45
C ALA A 250 18.27 53.52 -73.96
N PHE A 251 18.01 54.79 -73.62
CA PHE A 251 17.78 55.21 -72.24
C PHE A 251 16.55 54.56 -71.62
N GLU A 252 15.44 54.45 -72.36
CA GLU A 252 14.27 53.68 -71.91
C GLU A 252 14.61 52.20 -71.68
N ALA A 253 15.36 51.57 -72.58
CA ALA A 253 15.77 50.18 -72.42
C ALA A 253 16.67 49.99 -71.17
N VAL A 254 17.57 50.93 -70.89
CA VAL A 254 18.40 50.93 -69.66
C VAL A 254 17.54 51.11 -68.41
N ASN A 255 16.51 51.96 -68.44
CA ASN A 255 15.61 52.14 -67.30
C ASN A 255 14.75 50.87 -67.06
N ARG A 256 14.19 50.26 -68.11
CA ARG A 256 13.50 48.97 -68.02
C ARG A 256 14.42 47.86 -67.50
N PHE A 257 15.70 47.86 -67.89
CA PHE A 257 16.69 46.91 -67.36
C PHE A 257 16.95 47.13 -65.87
N LYS A 258 17.07 48.38 -65.39
CA LYS A 258 17.16 48.69 -63.95
C LYS A 258 15.92 48.23 -63.18
N ASP A 259 14.72 48.41 -63.72
CA ASP A 259 13.47 47.93 -63.11
C ASP A 259 13.39 46.40 -63.04
N ILE A 260 13.95 45.70 -64.02
CA ILE A 260 14.09 44.23 -63.98
C ILE A 260 15.14 43.84 -62.94
N GLN A 261 16.28 44.54 -62.88
CA GLN A 261 17.35 44.27 -61.92
C GLN A 261 16.88 44.43 -60.46
N THR A 262 16.10 45.47 -60.15
CA THR A 262 15.51 45.66 -58.81
C THR A 262 14.47 44.57 -58.48
N LYS A 263 13.59 44.21 -59.43
CA LYS A 263 12.64 43.10 -59.25
C LYS A 263 13.34 41.77 -59.02
N VAL A 264 14.42 41.47 -59.74
CA VAL A 264 15.22 40.25 -59.55
C VAL A 264 15.89 40.24 -58.17
N ALA A 265 16.40 41.38 -57.69
CA ALA A 265 16.94 41.50 -56.33
C ALA A 265 15.89 41.20 -55.26
N VAL A 266 14.70 41.83 -55.35
CA VAL A 266 13.58 41.60 -54.42
C VAL A 266 13.08 40.15 -54.44
N LEU A 267 13.00 39.52 -55.61
CA LEU A 267 12.62 38.10 -55.72
C LEU A 267 13.69 37.17 -55.12
N SER A 268 14.97 37.50 -55.30
CA SER A 268 16.09 36.76 -54.68
C SER A 268 16.05 36.84 -53.15
N GLU A 269 15.82 38.03 -52.60
CA GLU A 269 15.68 38.26 -51.17
C GLU A 269 14.44 37.54 -50.60
N ARG A 270 13.29 37.64 -51.27
CA ARG A 270 12.07 36.91 -50.90
C ARG A 270 12.30 35.39 -50.85
N SER A 271 13.02 34.84 -51.83
CA SER A 271 13.35 33.41 -51.89
C SER A 271 14.27 32.97 -50.73
N ARG A 272 15.24 33.81 -50.34
CA ARG A 272 16.07 33.58 -49.13
C ARG A 272 15.23 33.60 -47.86
N ASN A 273 14.41 34.64 -47.67
CA ASN A 273 13.55 34.78 -46.50
C ASN A 273 12.55 33.61 -46.37
N GLU A 274 12.02 33.12 -47.49
CA GLU A 274 11.15 31.93 -47.49
C GLU A 274 11.92 30.64 -47.14
N LYS A 275 13.14 30.45 -47.65
CA LYS A 275 13.99 29.32 -47.30
C LYS A 275 14.33 29.30 -45.79
N ASP A 276 14.65 30.46 -45.23
CA ASP A 276 14.94 30.61 -43.80
C ASP A 276 13.69 30.36 -42.94
N LEU A 277 12.52 30.83 -43.38
CA LEU A 277 11.26 30.56 -42.69
C LEU A 277 10.92 29.06 -42.73
N ARG A 278 11.05 28.41 -43.89
CA ARG A 278 10.87 26.96 -44.05
C ARG A 278 11.83 26.17 -43.13
N SER A 279 13.09 26.57 -43.08
CA SER A 279 14.10 25.97 -42.17
C SER A 279 13.68 26.09 -40.70
N ARG A 280 13.28 27.29 -40.26
CA ARG A 280 12.77 27.52 -38.88
C ARG A 280 11.55 26.66 -38.57
N THR A 281 10.58 26.56 -39.48
CA THR A 281 9.40 25.70 -39.27
C THR A 281 9.75 24.21 -39.23
N GLN A 282 10.72 23.75 -40.05
CA GLN A 282 11.19 22.37 -40.03
C GLN A 282 11.94 22.04 -38.73
N SER A 283 12.76 22.96 -38.21
CA SER A 283 13.40 22.80 -36.90
C SER A 283 12.37 22.77 -35.76
N ALA A 284 11.35 23.63 -35.80
CA ALA A 284 10.27 23.62 -34.82
C ALA A 284 9.45 22.32 -34.86
N LEU A 285 9.13 21.81 -36.06
CA LEU A 285 8.46 20.52 -36.25
C LEU A 285 9.32 19.36 -35.73
N SER A 286 10.63 19.35 -36.01
CA SER A 286 11.56 18.34 -35.48
C SER A 286 11.60 18.34 -33.94
N LEU A 287 11.64 19.52 -33.31
CA LEU A 287 11.56 19.66 -31.85
C LEU A 287 10.21 19.19 -31.29
N SER A 288 9.11 19.45 -32.00
CA SER A 288 7.78 18.95 -31.61
C SER A 288 7.72 17.43 -31.69
N ASN A 289 8.24 16.82 -32.75
CA ASN A 289 8.25 15.36 -32.91
C ASN A 289 9.08 14.68 -31.80
N LYS A 290 10.26 15.23 -31.44
CA LYS A 290 11.06 14.74 -30.31
C LYS A 290 10.32 14.82 -28.97
N LYS A 291 9.46 15.82 -28.77
CA LYS A 291 8.60 15.91 -27.59
C LYS A 291 7.50 14.86 -27.60
N VAL A 292 6.89 14.59 -28.76
CA VAL A 292 5.87 13.53 -28.92
C VAL A 292 6.48 12.15 -28.67
N GLU A 293 7.69 11.90 -29.18
CA GLU A 293 8.48 10.68 -28.93
C GLU A 293 8.75 10.49 -27.43
N ALA A 294 9.36 11.48 -26.76
CA ALA A 294 9.61 11.42 -25.32
C ALA A 294 8.35 11.29 -24.44
N LEU A 295 7.21 11.86 -24.87
CA LEU A 295 5.91 11.65 -24.20
C LEU A 295 5.38 10.23 -24.43
N SER A 296 5.62 9.64 -25.60
CA SER A 296 5.22 8.26 -25.93
C SER A 296 6.00 7.26 -25.08
N ASP A 297 7.33 7.42 -24.95
CA ASP A 297 8.17 6.62 -24.05
C ASP A 297 7.70 6.69 -22.60
N HIS A 298 7.30 7.89 -22.15
CA HIS A 298 6.80 8.09 -20.79
C HIS A 298 5.43 7.43 -20.57
N ILE A 299 4.54 7.47 -21.57
CA ILE A 299 3.25 6.76 -21.55
C ILE A 299 3.48 5.24 -21.53
N GLU A 300 4.41 4.70 -22.33
CA GLU A 300 4.74 3.27 -22.32
C GLU A 300 5.27 2.83 -20.94
N LYS A 301 6.19 3.61 -20.36
CA LYS A 301 6.70 3.37 -19.01
C LYS A 301 5.57 3.37 -17.96
N LEU A 302 4.64 4.33 -18.03
CA LEU A 302 3.49 4.39 -17.13
C LEU A 302 2.56 3.18 -17.29
N MET A 303 2.29 2.77 -18.54
CA MET A 303 1.49 1.58 -18.86
C MET A 303 2.14 0.28 -18.33
N LEU A 304 3.46 0.17 -18.44
CA LEU A 304 4.24 -0.94 -17.89
C LEU A 304 4.17 -0.98 -16.36
N HIS A 305 4.29 0.17 -15.68
CA HIS A 305 4.12 0.26 -14.23
C HIS A 305 2.69 -0.13 -13.80
N LEU A 306 1.65 0.38 -14.46
CA LEU A 306 0.25 0.01 -14.19
C LEU A 306 0.00 -1.50 -14.38
N LYS A 307 0.59 -2.12 -15.42
CA LYS A 307 0.50 -3.57 -15.65
C LYS A 307 1.16 -4.38 -14.54
N HIS A 308 2.34 -3.95 -14.07
CA HIS A 308 3.01 -4.60 -12.94
C HIS A 308 2.26 -4.39 -11.61
N GLU A 309 1.68 -3.21 -11.39
CA GLU A 309 0.85 -2.91 -10.21
C GLU A 309 -0.40 -3.80 -10.20
N ALA A 310 -1.13 -3.89 -11.32
CA ALA A 310 -2.29 -4.76 -11.46
C ALA A 310 -1.94 -6.25 -11.24
N THR A 311 -0.81 -6.71 -11.80
CA THR A 311 -0.32 -8.08 -11.62
C THR A 311 0.04 -8.37 -10.16
N SER A 312 0.68 -7.41 -9.48
CA SER A 312 1.09 -7.54 -8.07
C SER A 312 -0.12 -7.51 -7.13
N LYS A 313 -1.11 -6.64 -7.41
CA LYS A 313 -2.40 -6.62 -6.71
C LYS A 313 -3.14 -7.95 -6.87
N ALA A 314 -3.22 -8.51 -8.08
CA ALA A 314 -3.84 -9.81 -8.32
C ALA A 314 -3.18 -10.93 -7.49
N LYS A 315 -1.84 -11.02 -7.52
CA LYS A 315 -1.07 -11.98 -6.68
C LYS A 315 -1.32 -11.80 -5.18
N ALA A 316 -1.40 -10.56 -4.69
CA ALA A 316 -1.71 -10.27 -3.30
C ALA A 316 -3.15 -10.69 -2.90
N TYR A 317 -4.13 -10.49 -3.79
CA TYR A 317 -5.50 -10.98 -3.59
C TYR A 317 -5.57 -12.50 -3.56
N GLU A 318 -4.86 -13.20 -4.45
CA GLU A 318 -4.78 -14.67 -4.43
C GLU A 318 -4.12 -15.20 -3.15
N ALA A 319 -3.02 -14.59 -2.70
CA ALA A 319 -2.36 -14.95 -1.44
C ALA A 319 -3.29 -14.76 -0.24
N LYS A 320 -3.99 -13.61 -0.17
CA LYS A 320 -5.01 -13.35 0.86
C LYS A 320 -6.15 -14.37 0.82
N ALA A 321 -6.62 -14.75 -0.36
CA ALA A 321 -7.67 -15.76 -0.52
C ALA A 321 -7.22 -17.16 -0.04
N LYS A 322 -5.95 -17.54 -0.26
CA LYS A 322 -5.38 -18.79 0.27
C LYS A 322 -5.28 -18.75 1.80
N ALA A 323 -4.72 -17.68 2.36
CA ALA A 323 -4.59 -17.52 3.82
C ALA A 323 -5.95 -17.51 4.54
N ASN A 324 -6.98 -16.90 3.94
CA ASN A 324 -8.34 -16.94 4.50
C ASN A 324 -8.90 -18.37 4.57
N LYS A 325 -8.74 -19.17 3.50
CA LYS A 325 -9.18 -20.58 3.50
C LYS A 325 -8.45 -21.42 4.55
N GLU A 326 -7.15 -21.21 4.71
CA GLU A 326 -6.37 -21.87 5.76
C GLU A 326 -6.86 -21.47 7.18
N ALA A 327 -7.10 -20.18 7.42
CA ALA A 327 -7.66 -19.70 8.68
C ALA A 327 -9.06 -20.26 8.97
N GLU A 328 -9.90 -20.45 7.95
CA GLU A 328 -11.21 -21.11 8.08
C GLU A 328 -11.07 -22.60 8.45
N LEU A 329 -10.16 -23.34 7.81
CA LEU A 329 -9.86 -24.74 8.15
C LEU A 329 -9.30 -24.88 9.58
N LEU A 330 -8.39 -24.00 9.99
CA LEU A 330 -7.84 -23.99 11.34
C LEU A 330 -8.91 -23.66 12.40
N ARG A 331 -9.83 -22.71 12.12
CA ARG A 331 -10.98 -22.44 12.99
C ARG A 331 -11.92 -23.64 13.08
N ALA A 332 -12.22 -24.31 11.97
CA ALA A 332 -13.06 -25.51 11.96
C ALA A 332 -12.43 -26.65 12.78
N ARG A 333 -11.12 -26.88 12.63
CA ARG A 333 -10.35 -27.85 13.42
C ARG A 333 -10.35 -27.51 14.91
N ASN A 334 -10.11 -26.24 15.28
CA ASN A 334 -10.13 -25.80 16.67
C ASN A 334 -11.51 -26.00 17.31
N ASN A 335 -12.58 -25.60 16.62
CA ASN A 335 -13.96 -25.82 17.06
C ASN A 335 -14.30 -27.31 17.26
N ALA A 336 -13.78 -28.21 16.42
CA ALA A 336 -13.95 -29.66 16.57
C ALA A 336 -13.21 -30.20 17.80
N ILE A 337 -11.98 -29.75 18.04
CA ILE A 337 -11.19 -30.10 19.24
C ILE A 337 -11.89 -29.60 20.51
N LEU A 338 -12.38 -28.35 20.52
CA LEU A 338 -13.09 -27.76 21.66
C LEU A 338 -14.36 -28.55 21.99
N LYS A 339 -15.16 -28.95 20.98
CA LYS A 339 -16.32 -29.84 21.18
C LYS A 339 -15.93 -31.19 21.78
N LYS A 340 -14.84 -31.81 21.32
CA LYS A 340 -14.31 -33.07 21.88
C LYS A 340 -13.85 -32.89 23.33
N ASN A 341 -13.20 -31.77 23.65
CA ASN A 341 -12.75 -31.45 25.00
C ASN A 341 -13.93 -31.26 25.97
N ASN A 342 -14.95 -30.50 25.57
CA ASN A 342 -16.18 -30.34 26.37
C ASN A 342 -16.99 -31.65 26.50
N GLY A 343 -16.80 -32.61 25.59
CA GLY A 343 -17.28 -33.99 25.75
C GLY A 343 -16.54 -34.72 26.86
N ARG A 344 -15.20 -34.68 26.83
CA ARG A 344 -14.33 -35.30 27.86
C ARG A 344 -14.55 -34.72 29.25
N GLU A 345 -14.67 -33.39 29.37
CA GLU A 345 -14.85 -32.75 30.68
C GLU A 345 -16.16 -33.18 31.36
N ARG A 346 -17.26 -33.36 30.59
CA ARG A 346 -18.51 -33.90 31.14
C ARG A 346 -18.34 -35.32 31.68
N VAL A 347 -17.68 -36.21 30.94
CA VAL A 347 -17.36 -37.57 31.42
C VAL A 347 -16.46 -37.53 32.65
N ILE A 348 -15.50 -36.61 32.73
CA ILE A 348 -14.65 -36.43 33.91
C ILE A 348 -15.47 -35.99 35.13
N VAL A 349 -16.45 -35.10 34.97
CA VAL A 349 -17.37 -34.70 36.04
C VAL A 349 -18.25 -35.87 36.48
N GLU A 350 -18.88 -36.59 35.55
CA GLU A 350 -19.70 -37.78 35.83
C GLU A 350 -18.90 -38.85 36.60
N LEU A 351 -17.64 -39.11 36.21
CA LEU A 351 -16.75 -40.05 36.90
C LEU A 351 -16.34 -39.57 38.30
N LYS A 352 -16.10 -38.26 38.49
CA LYS A 352 -15.82 -37.68 39.81
C LYS A 352 -17.02 -37.77 40.75
N GLU A 353 -18.22 -37.53 40.25
CA GLU A 353 -19.47 -37.70 41.00
C GLU A 353 -19.70 -39.17 41.37
N GLY A 354 -19.50 -40.10 40.42
CA GLY A 354 -19.58 -41.53 40.67
C GLY A 354 -18.57 -42.03 41.71
N ALA A 355 -17.31 -41.58 41.63
CA ALA A 355 -16.28 -41.91 42.61
C ALA A 355 -16.65 -41.41 44.03
N LYS A 356 -17.16 -40.18 44.14
CA LYS A 356 -17.62 -39.62 45.41
C LYS A 356 -18.79 -40.41 46.02
N ILE A 357 -19.76 -40.83 45.21
CA ILE A 357 -20.88 -41.68 45.68
C ILE A 357 -20.36 -43.00 46.27
N LEU A 358 -19.34 -43.61 45.65
CA LEU A 358 -18.72 -44.85 46.16
C LEU A 358 -17.94 -44.59 47.47
N GLU A 359 -17.24 -43.47 47.58
CA GLU A 359 -16.56 -43.04 48.82
C GLU A 359 -17.57 -42.84 49.97
N ASP A 360 -18.66 -42.13 49.73
CA ASP A 360 -19.74 -41.92 50.70
C ASP A 360 -20.41 -43.25 51.11
N GLN A 361 -20.55 -44.21 50.18
CA GLN A 361 -21.06 -45.56 50.46
C GLN A 361 -20.11 -46.39 51.34
N LEU A 362 -18.80 -46.38 51.06
CA LEU A 362 -17.79 -47.06 51.89
C LEU A 362 -17.78 -46.49 53.31
N ARG A 363 -17.80 -45.16 53.44
CA ARG A 363 -17.86 -44.47 54.73
C ARG A 363 -19.11 -44.84 55.53
N LEU A 364 -20.27 -44.93 54.88
CA LEU A 364 -21.52 -45.38 55.52
C LEU A 364 -21.44 -46.85 55.96
N MET A 365 -20.79 -47.72 55.17
CA MET A 365 -20.54 -49.11 55.56
C MET A 365 -19.64 -49.23 56.78
N ASP A 366 -18.56 -48.46 56.85
CA ASP A 366 -17.65 -48.44 58.00
C ASP A 366 -18.35 -47.95 59.27
N GLU A 367 -19.18 -46.90 59.17
CA GLU A 367 -20.01 -46.42 60.28
C GLU A 367 -20.98 -47.51 60.77
N LYS A 368 -21.66 -48.22 59.85
CA LYS A 368 -22.55 -49.33 60.20
C LYS A 368 -21.82 -50.53 60.79
N TYR A 369 -20.62 -50.85 60.32
CA TYR A 369 -19.77 -51.89 60.89
C TYR A 369 -19.37 -51.54 62.34
N MET A 370 -18.95 -50.29 62.59
CA MET A 370 -18.57 -49.81 63.92
C MET A 370 -19.76 -49.77 64.90
N GLU A 371 -20.95 -49.37 64.44
CA GLU A 371 -22.19 -49.50 65.20
C GLU A 371 -22.48 -50.95 65.61
N LEU A 372 -22.44 -51.88 64.64
CA LEU A 372 -22.72 -53.29 64.87
C LEU A 372 -21.71 -53.93 65.83
N ARG A 373 -20.42 -53.59 65.69
CA ARG A 373 -19.37 -54.03 66.59
C ARG A 373 -19.61 -53.53 68.01
N THR A 374 -19.94 -52.25 68.18
CA THR A 374 -20.24 -51.67 69.51
C THR A 374 -21.48 -52.30 70.14
N LYS A 375 -22.53 -52.58 69.36
CA LYS A 375 -23.73 -53.31 69.80
C LYS A 375 -23.43 -54.76 70.20
N LEU A 376 -22.55 -55.45 69.46
CA LEU A 376 -22.11 -56.81 69.77
C LEU A 376 -21.29 -56.86 71.06
N ASP A 377 -20.32 -55.97 71.22
CA ASP A 377 -19.46 -55.90 72.40
C ASP A 377 -20.26 -55.48 73.65
N TRP A 378 -21.24 -54.58 73.52
CA TRP A 378 -22.22 -54.29 74.58
C TRP A 378 -23.02 -55.54 74.97
N THR A 379 -23.51 -56.30 73.98
CA THR A 379 -24.32 -57.51 74.20
C THR A 379 -23.50 -58.60 74.90
N ARG A 380 -22.23 -58.80 74.50
CA ARG A 380 -21.27 -59.70 75.16
C ARG A 380 -20.98 -59.27 76.59
N LEU A 381 -20.68 -58.00 76.82
CA LEU A 381 -20.42 -57.48 78.17
C LEU A 381 -21.67 -57.61 79.07
N GLN A 382 -22.86 -57.42 78.52
CA GLN A 382 -24.12 -57.58 79.24
C GLN A 382 -24.41 -59.06 79.56
N SER A 383 -24.18 -59.98 78.62
CA SER A 383 -24.35 -61.42 78.88
C SER A 383 -23.33 -61.97 79.88
N GLU A 384 -22.08 -61.51 79.82
CA GLU A 384 -21.09 -61.80 80.86
C GLU A 384 -21.51 -61.29 82.24
N ARG A 385 -22.06 -60.07 82.32
CA ARG A 385 -22.56 -59.51 83.58
C ARG A 385 -23.73 -60.32 84.15
N THR A 386 -24.69 -60.74 83.32
CA THR A 386 -25.81 -61.58 83.78
C THR A 386 -25.34 -62.98 84.18
N LEU A 387 -24.40 -63.58 83.44
CA LEU A 387 -23.79 -64.86 83.79
C LEU A 387 -23.02 -64.78 85.12
N LYS A 388 -22.22 -63.73 85.34
CA LYS A 388 -21.50 -63.49 86.61
C LYS A 388 -22.48 -63.29 87.79
N LYS A 389 -23.61 -62.59 87.58
CA LYS A 389 -24.67 -62.46 88.59
C LYS A 389 -25.32 -63.81 88.93
N SER A 390 -25.79 -64.55 87.91
CA SER A 390 -26.42 -65.86 88.10
C SER A 390 -25.45 -66.87 88.73
N GLN A 391 -24.16 -66.84 88.36
CA GLN A 391 -23.10 -67.64 88.99
C GLN A 391 -22.90 -67.26 90.47
N HIS A 392 -22.98 -65.97 90.81
CA HIS A 392 -22.89 -65.50 92.20
C HIS A 392 -24.11 -65.90 93.03
N GLU A 393 -25.32 -65.77 92.48
CA GLU A 393 -26.57 -66.24 93.09
C GLU A 393 -26.52 -67.76 93.31
N ALA A 394 -26.15 -68.55 92.29
CA ALA A 394 -25.98 -69.99 92.41
C ALA A 394 -24.88 -70.38 93.41
N SER A 395 -23.78 -69.62 93.50
CA SER A 395 -22.73 -69.82 94.51
C SER A 395 -23.26 -69.54 95.92
N THR A 396 -24.08 -68.51 96.08
CA THR A 396 -24.70 -68.12 97.35
C THR A 396 -25.71 -69.18 97.81
N LEU A 397 -26.64 -69.58 96.94
CA LEU A 397 -27.58 -70.66 97.19
C LEU A 397 -26.87 -71.99 97.51
N ARG A 398 -25.75 -72.31 96.85
CA ARG A 398 -24.93 -73.50 97.20
C ARG A 398 -24.33 -73.40 98.61
N LYS A 399 -23.85 -72.22 99.01
CA LYS A 399 -23.34 -71.99 100.38
C LYS A 399 -24.47 -72.08 101.41
N GLU A 400 -25.62 -71.47 101.14
CA GLU A 400 -26.80 -71.54 102.01
C GLU A 400 -27.30 -72.97 102.16
N MET A 401 -27.46 -73.72 101.07
CA MET A 401 -27.84 -75.14 101.11
C MET A 401 -26.81 -76.00 101.84
N ALA A 402 -25.51 -75.70 101.70
CA ALA A 402 -24.46 -76.38 102.47
C ALA A 402 -24.53 -76.05 103.97
N MET A 403 -24.83 -74.80 104.34
CA MET A 403 -25.01 -74.37 105.73
C MET A 403 -26.30 -74.94 106.34
N SER A 404 -27.41 -74.99 105.61
CA SER A 404 -28.66 -75.62 106.05
C SER A 404 -28.48 -77.13 106.24
N ARG A 405 -27.82 -77.84 105.31
CA ARG A 405 -27.44 -79.25 105.48
C ARG A 405 -26.46 -79.47 106.63
N LYS A 406 -25.63 -78.48 106.97
CA LYS A 406 -24.74 -78.55 108.13
C LYS A 406 -25.52 -78.39 109.43
N ARG A 407 -26.42 -77.40 109.52
CA ARG A 407 -27.34 -77.19 110.65
C ARG A 407 -28.20 -78.44 110.88
N GLU A 408 -28.84 -78.96 109.84
CA GLU A 408 -29.64 -80.20 109.89
C GLU A 408 -28.86 -81.40 110.47
N ARG A 409 -27.57 -81.53 110.16
CA ARG A 409 -26.67 -82.54 110.75
C ARG A 409 -26.26 -82.23 112.20
N GLU A 410 -26.14 -80.96 112.56
CA GLU A 410 -25.85 -80.51 113.93
C GLU A 410 -27.08 -80.67 114.83
N ASP A 411 -28.28 -80.35 114.34
CA ASP A 411 -29.57 -80.56 115.00
C ASP A 411 -29.85 -82.05 115.22
N MET A 412 -29.56 -82.92 114.23
CA MET A 412 -29.61 -84.37 114.44
C MET A 412 -28.62 -84.87 115.49
N ARG A 413 -27.43 -84.25 115.61
CA ARG A 413 -26.45 -84.57 116.67
C ARG A 413 -26.85 -84.05 118.04
N SER A 414 -27.49 -82.88 118.14
CA SER A 414 -27.99 -82.38 119.43
C SER A 414 -29.15 -83.24 119.92
N THR A 415 -30.08 -83.59 119.02
CA THR A 415 -31.22 -84.47 119.31
C THR A 415 -30.76 -85.86 119.79
N SER A 416 -29.64 -86.39 119.26
CA SER A 416 -29.07 -87.66 119.74
C SER A 416 -28.26 -87.55 121.03
N MET A 417 -27.95 -86.33 121.52
CA MET A 417 -27.20 -86.09 122.76
C MET A 417 -28.09 -85.70 123.94
N THR A 418 -29.29 -85.19 123.70
CA THR A 418 -30.32 -84.95 124.73
C THR A 418 -31.25 -86.14 124.97
N GLY A 419 -31.00 -87.28 124.32
CA GLY A 419 -31.75 -88.54 124.44
C GLY A 419 -31.05 -89.62 125.28
N LEU A 420 -30.05 -89.22 126.08
CA LEU A 420 -29.30 -90.03 127.05
C LEU A 420 -29.31 -89.30 128.40
#